data_AF-A0A846E1S7-F1
#
_entry.id   AF-A0A846E1S7-F1
#
_cell.length_a   1.000
_cell.length_b   1.000
_cell.length_c   1.000
_cell.angle_alpha   90.00
_cell.angle_beta   90.00
_cell.angle_gamma   90.00
#
_symmetry.space_group_name_H-M   'P 1'
#
loop_
_entity.id
_entity.type
_entity.pdbx_description
1 polymer ?
#
loop_
_entity_poly.entity_id
_entity_poly.type
_entity_poly.pdbx_seq_one_letter_code
_entity_poly.pdbx_strand_id
1 'polypeptide(L)'
;MPAIAANNTAANEVVNGELSATDLRDPADNTRYKDTYQLTNVTAGQRIQVKLESTAFDTVLQLVNAQTGAVIQENDDVNGDTTNSQITFTAQAGVEYLLRATSYGANQTGSYALTVVRPNAVTSTPPPTANQLVNQLQSAELKTEVTTRIADNTLDRNDAIAILRAGGTSGGGVDAIELDDLKLLVNNSTQLNMPDAVRYFINRIVKDSTANTNTAQFESQIGRWFLGTEAPTPIFNQPARTDTGEAAQDFQLGYATLQGPLFGSASSARIGHIDQGQLGDCAFLASLAATFKPQRNDSGNQSSDIVDSMITDNGDNTFTVRFYDATTLQAQYVTVDRRVAIEPGTGELFAASADNQRDPSNPTNSATWVPLVERAYAQWRQETGQTGLPGYNAIGLGDSITDPLTRIVGRRAQSYTFESGNTNTANFSTIQSTLAAGGMFITTGTPDEKGDPFGKLIVPTHAYTVTDAYIQGGEQRVVVRNPWGIDAYPGYGQGDFNDGFIDLAYSDFTRYFSDGLGIA
;
A
#
# COMPACT_ATOMS: atom_id res chain seq x y z
N MET A 1 15.11 -16.54 -10.23
CA MET A 1 15.67 -16.27 -8.90
C MET A 1 16.10 -17.61 -8.29
N PRO A 2 17.36 -17.79 -7.89
CA PRO A 2 17.84 -19.01 -7.23
C PRO A 2 17.19 -19.20 -5.85
N ALA A 3 17.04 -20.45 -5.41
CA ALA A 3 16.49 -20.80 -4.10
C ALA A 3 17.59 -21.31 -3.17
N ILE A 4 17.46 -20.99 -1.88
CA ILE A 4 18.26 -21.50 -0.77
C ILE A 4 17.28 -22.00 0.29
N ALA A 5 17.44 -23.22 0.76
CA ALA A 5 16.53 -23.88 1.69
C ALA A 5 17.00 -23.74 3.14
N ALA A 6 16.04 -23.43 4.01
CA ALA A 6 16.18 -23.52 5.46
C ALA A 6 16.02 -24.97 5.96
N ASN A 7 16.61 -25.93 5.25
CA ASN A 7 16.40 -27.38 5.42
C ASN A 7 16.50 -27.86 6.89
N ASN A 8 15.70 -28.86 7.25
CA ASN A 8 15.62 -29.42 8.61
C ASN A 8 16.83 -30.30 9.02
N THR A 9 17.82 -30.48 8.15
CA THR A 9 19.01 -31.32 8.36
C THR A 9 20.17 -30.55 9.02
N ALA A 10 21.06 -31.21 9.75
CA ALA A 10 22.10 -30.58 10.59
C ALA A 10 23.21 -29.83 9.81
N ALA A 11 23.16 -29.84 8.48
CA ALA A 11 24.12 -29.16 7.63
C ALA A 11 23.67 -27.72 7.33
N ASN A 12 24.62 -26.77 7.39
CA ASN A 12 24.41 -25.43 6.85
C ASN A 12 24.23 -25.51 5.34
N GLU A 13 23.42 -24.61 4.79
CA GLU A 13 23.34 -24.41 3.34
C GLU A 13 24.16 -23.19 2.95
N VAL A 14 25.04 -23.35 1.96
CA VAL A 14 25.97 -22.33 1.50
C VAL A 14 25.78 -22.13 0.02
N VAL A 15 25.62 -20.87 -0.39
CA VAL A 15 25.62 -20.45 -1.79
C VAL A 15 26.75 -19.46 -1.99
N ASN A 16 27.58 -19.69 -3.01
CA ASN A 16 28.60 -18.75 -3.44
C ASN A 16 28.06 -17.94 -4.61
N GLY A 17 28.17 -16.61 -4.53
CA GLY A 17 27.74 -15.67 -5.56
C GLY A 17 28.81 -14.64 -5.87
N GLU A 18 28.52 -13.76 -6.82
CA GLU A 18 29.38 -12.64 -7.21
C GLU A 18 28.52 -11.43 -7.54
N LEU A 19 28.68 -10.34 -6.79
CA LEU A 19 28.10 -9.06 -7.19
C LEU A 19 28.85 -8.55 -8.41
N SER A 20 28.13 -8.30 -9.50
CA SER A 20 28.65 -7.90 -10.80
C SER A 20 28.08 -6.56 -11.26
N ALA A 21 28.80 -5.89 -12.17
CA ALA A 21 28.34 -4.61 -12.72
C ALA A 21 27.06 -4.72 -13.58
N THR A 22 26.65 -5.94 -13.93
CA THR A 22 25.43 -6.22 -14.71
C THR A 22 24.24 -6.60 -13.84
N ASP A 23 24.42 -6.70 -12.52
CA ASP A 23 23.33 -7.07 -11.62
C ASP A 23 22.33 -5.92 -11.45
N LEU A 24 21.12 -6.30 -11.06
CA LEU A 24 20.07 -5.34 -10.74
C LEU A 24 20.50 -4.46 -9.57
N ARG A 25 19.99 -3.22 -9.53
CA ARG A 25 20.24 -2.31 -8.41
C ARG A 25 19.38 -2.63 -7.21
N ASP A 26 19.89 -2.39 -6.01
CA ASP A 26 19.12 -2.51 -4.78
C ASP A 26 17.98 -1.46 -4.76
N PRO A 27 16.71 -1.85 -4.64
CA PRO A 27 15.59 -0.94 -4.48
C PRO A 27 15.72 0.01 -3.28
N ALA A 28 16.45 -0.38 -2.24
CA ALA A 28 16.66 0.47 -1.07
C ALA A 28 17.69 1.59 -1.34
N ASP A 29 18.69 1.33 -2.19
CA ASP A 29 19.74 2.26 -2.59
C ASP A 29 20.26 1.89 -4.00
N ASN A 30 19.86 2.68 -5.00
CA ASN A 30 20.12 2.40 -6.42
C ASN A 30 21.59 2.54 -6.83
N THR A 31 22.48 2.89 -5.91
CA THR A 31 23.91 2.93 -6.17
C THR A 31 24.59 1.58 -5.97
N ARG A 32 23.90 0.58 -5.41
CA ARG A 32 24.45 -0.74 -5.06
C ARG A 32 23.87 -1.85 -5.94
N TYR A 33 24.70 -2.83 -6.28
CA TYR A 33 24.29 -4.05 -6.99
C TYR A 33 23.67 -5.04 -6.01
N LYS A 34 22.71 -5.85 -6.46
CA LYS A 34 22.10 -6.89 -5.63
C LYS A 34 21.98 -8.24 -6.33
N ASP A 35 22.08 -9.28 -5.51
CA ASP A 35 21.57 -10.61 -5.80
C ASP A 35 20.43 -10.95 -4.84
N THR A 36 19.43 -11.69 -5.32
CA THR A 36 18.27 -12.10 -4.50
C THR A 36 18.06 -13.61 -4.57
N TYR A 37 17.83 -14.22 -3.40
CA TYR A 37 17.62 -15.65 -3.22
C TYR A 37 16.26 -15.90 -2.55
N GLN A 38 15.50 -16.87 -3.03
CA GLN A 38 14.29 -17.32 -2.34
C GLN A 38 14.67 -18.18 -1.14
N LEU A 39 14.22 -17.83 0.05
CA LEU A 39 14.38 -18.70 1.21
C LEU A 39 13.21 -19.69 1.26
N THR A 40 13.52 -20.97 1.06
CA THR A 40 12.53 -22.06 0.96
C THR A 40 12.59 -22.96 2.19
N ASN A 41 11.61 -23.86 2.35
CA ASN A 41 11.52 -24.80 3.48
C ASN A 41 11.51 -24.11 4.86
N VAL A 42 10.94 -22.90 4.93
CA VAL A 42 10.77 -22.13 6.17
C VAL A 42 9.50 -22.59 6.88
N THR A 43 9.61 -22.91 8.17
CA THR A 43 8.45 -23.22 9.03
C THR A 43 8.18 -22.04 9.97
N ALA A 44 6.92 -21.65 10.17
CA ALA A 44 6.57 -20.61 11.13
C ALA A 44 7.10 -20.95 12.55
N GLY A 45 7.65 -19.95 13.23
CA GLY A 45 8.33 -20.11 14.53
C GLY A 45 9.78 -20.61 14.44
N GLN A 46 10.27 -20.99 13.25
CA GLN A 46 11.66 -21.40 13.06
C GLN A 46 12.60 -20.20 13.19
N ARG A 47 13.59 -20.29 14.09
CA ARG A 47 14.69 -19.31 14.17
C ARG A 47 15.75 -19.64 13.15
N ILE A 48 16.06 -18.69 12.27
CA ILE A 48 16.99 -18.83 11.16
C ILE A 48 18.07 -17.75 11.31
N GLN A 49 19.33 -18.15 11.17
CA GLN A 49 20.44 -17.22 11.05
C GLN A 49 20.97 -17.27 9.61
N VAL A 50 21.27 -16.12 9.05
CA VAL A 50 21.85 -15.98 7.73
C VAL A 50 23.10 -15.12 7.86
N LYS A 51 24.19 -15.58 7.26
CA LYS A 51 25.47 -14.87 7.20
C LYS A 51 25.79 -14.53 5.77
N LEU A 52 26.32 -13.34 5.55
CA LEU A 52 26.87 -12.91 4.28
C LEU A 52 28.32 -12.53 4.51
N GLU A 53 29.23 -13.20 3.81
CA GLU A 53 30.67 -13.02 4.00
C GLU A 53 31.35 -12.66 2.68
N SER A 54 32.16 -11.61 2.69
CA SER A 54 32.96 -11.19 1.53
C SER A 54 34.30 -10.62 1.98
N THR A 55 35.36 -10.96 1.25
CA THR A 55 36.66 -10.30 1.40
C THR A 55 36.88 -9.20 0.37
N ALA A 56 35.97 -9.06 -0.59
CA ALA A 56 36.09 -8.14 -1.73
C ALA A 56 35.38 -6.80 -1.48
N PHE A 57 34.35 -6.79 -0.64
CA PHE A 57 33.54 -5.61 -0.33
C PHE A 57 32.95 -5.73 1.06
N ASP A 58 32.51 -4.59 1.59
CA ASP A 58 31.78 -4.48 2.85
C ASP A 58 30.31 -4.87 2.60
N THR A 59 29.84 -5.91 3.29
CA THR A 59 28.58 -6.58 2.93
C THR A 59 27.37 -5.91 3.53
N VAL A 60 26.21 -6.05 2.87
CA VAL A 60 24.90 -5.74 3.45
C VAL A 60 23.95 -6.89 3.13
N LEU A 61 23.34 -7.44 4.17
CA LEU A 61 22.34 -8.50 4.06
C LEU A 61 20.96 -7.96 4.42
N GLN A 62 19.99 -8.16 3.53
CA GLN A 62 18.59 -7.83 3.76
C GLN A 62 17.71 -9.08 3.77
N LEU A 63 16.84 -9.18 4.76
CA LEU A 63 15.70 -10.09 4.79
C LEU A 63 14.47 -9.34 4.25
N VAL A 64 13.84 -9.87 3.23
CA VAL A 64 12.77 -9.19 2.49
C VAL A 64 11.51 -10.06 2.47
N ASN A 65 10.34 -9.46 2.64
CA ASN A 65 9.06 -10.13 2.42
C ASN A 65 8.87 -10.33 0.91
N ALA A 66 8.68 -11.57 0.45
CA ALA A 66 8.61 -11.88 -0.97
C ALA A 66 7.33 -11.35 -1.65
N GLN A 67 6.23 -11.25 -0.91
CA GLN A 67 4.96 -10.77 -1.44
C GLN A 67 4.96 -9.24 -1.58
N THR A 68 5.39 -8.54 -0.52
CA THR A 68 5.36 -7.07 -0.49
C THR A 68 6.61 -6.44 -1.09
N GLY A 69 7.75 -7.13 -1.05
CA GLY A 69 9.06 -6.58 -1.43
C GLY A 69 9.73 -5.72 -0.35
N ALA A 70 9.10 -5.56 0.82
CA ALA A 70 9.61 -4.74 1.92
C ALA A 70 10.79 -5.41 2.64
N VAL A 71 11.81 -4.62 2.99
CA VAL A 71 12.91 -5.07 3.87
C VAL A 71 12.35 -5.22 5.29
N ILE A 72 12.39 -6.44 5.80
CA ILE A 72 11.98 -6.80 7.17
C ILE A 72 13.12 -6.49 8.15
N GLN A 73 14.35 -6.81 7.76
CA GLN A 73 15.55 -6.60 8.57
C GLN A 73 16.76 -6.41 7.65
N GLU A 74 17.70 -5.59 8.07
CA GLU A 74 18.99 -5.38 7.40
C GLU A 74 20.12 -5.42 8.44
N ASN A 75 21.30 -5.85 8.02
CA ASN A 75 22.54 -5.73 8.76
C ASN A 75 23.70 -5.60 7.78
N ASP A 76 24.65 -4.72 8.07
CA ASP A 76 25.90 -4.50 7.33
C ASP A 76 27.08 -5.18 8.05
N ASP A 77 27.20 -4.96 9.36
CA ASP A 77 28.25 -5.54 10.20
C ASP A 77 27.69 -6.45 11.30
N VAL A 78 28.26 -7.65 11.48
CA VAL A 78 27.95 -8.51 12.65
C VAL A 78 28.30 -7.78 13.95
N ASN A 79 29.39 -7.00 13.94
CA ASN A 79 29.88 -6.13 15.01
C ASN A 79 31.00 -5.23 14.47
N GLY A 80 31.47 -4.26 15.26
CA GLY A 80 32.49 -3.29 14.84
C GLY A 80 33.88 -3.85 14.50
N ASP A 81 34.12 -5.16 14.60
CA ASP A 81 35.39 -5.81 14.25
C ASP A 81 35.34 -6.54 12.88
N THR A 82 34.20 -6.54 12.17
CA THR A 82 34.04 -7.22 10.87
C THR A 82 33.05 -6.53 9.95
N THR A 83 33.37 -6.48 8.65
CA THR A 83 32.52 -5.96 7.56
C THR A 83 31.58 -7.01 6.94
N ASN A 84 31.37 -8.12 7.67
CA ASN A 84 30.50 -9.21 7.23
C ASN A 84 29.15 -9.07 7.92
N SER A 85 28.05 -9.35 7.22
CA SER A 85 26.70 -9.19 7.75
C SER A 85 26.13 -10.48 8.34
N GLN A 86 25.24 -10.35 9.31
CA GLN A 86 24.46 -11.45 9.85
C GLN A 86 23.06 -11.00 10.29
N ILE A 87 22.04 -11.71 9.81
CA ILE A 87 20.67 -11.57 10.28
C ILE A 87 20.28 -12.82 11.08
N THR A 88 19.56 -12.63 12.18
CA THR A 88 18.87 -13.74 12.87
C THR A 88 17.43 -13.35 13.11
N PHE A 89 16.50 -14.12 12.55
CA PHE A 89 15.07 -13.85 12.62
C PHE A 89 14.28 -15.11 13.00
N THR A 90 13.04 -14.91 13.42
CA THR A 90 12.07 -15.99 13.63
C THR A 90 11.01 -15.89 12.55
N ALA A 91 10.83 -16.96 11.78
CA ALA A 91 9.87 -17.01 10.68
C ALA A 91 8.43 -16.83 11.18
N GLN A 92 7.65 -16.04 10.45
CA GLN A 92 6.25 -15.73 10.73
C GLN A 92 5.36 -16.59 9.82
N ALA A 93 4.16 -16.93 10.31
CA ALA A 93 3.18 -17.66 9.51
C ALA A 93 2.72 -16.80 8.32
N GLY A 94 2.58 -17.40 7.14
CA GLY A 94 2.11 -16.73 5.92
C GLY A 94 3.13 -15.83 5.21
N VAL A 95 4.31 -15.61 5.80
CA VAL A 95 5.35 -14.76 5.19
C VAL A 95 6.31 -15.61 4.37
N GLU A 96 6.44 -15.27 3.10
CA GLU A 96 7.51 -15.78 2.24
C GLU A 96 8.72 -14.83 2.30
N TYR A 97 9.93 -15.39 2.31
CA TYR A 97 11.16 -14.64 2.56
C TYR A 97 12.10 -14.66 1.36
N LEU A 98 12.70 -13.52 1.07
CA LEU A 98 13.85 -13.38 0.18
C LEU A 98 15.07 -12.94 0.99
N LEU A 99 16.24 -13.45 0.62
CA LEU A 99 17.53 -12.99 1.11
C LEU A 99 18.19 -12.18 0.00
N ARG A 100 18.56 -10.94 0.29
CA ARG A 100 19.24 -10.08 -0.68
C ARG A 100 20.64 -9.75 -0.19
N ALA A 101 21.62 -10.07 -1.02
CA ALA A 101 23.02 -9.71 -0.82
C ALA A 101 23.31 -8.44 -1.62
N THR A 102 23.89 -7.44 -0.97
CA THR A 102 24.30 -6.16 -1.56
C THR A 102 25.57 -5.65 -0.86
N SER A 103 26.14 -4.54 -1.32
CA SER A 103 27.34 -3.93 -0.74
C SER A 103 27.00 -2.68 0.09
N TYR A 104 27.84 -2.33 1.06
CA TYR A 104 27.70 -1.08 1.81
C TYR A 104 28.07 0.12 0.95
N GLY A 105 29.17 0.01 0.20
CA GLY A 105 29.63 1.04 -0.72
C GLY A 105 28.92 0.98 -2.09
N ALA A 106 28.78 2.14 -2.72
CA ALA A 106 28.25 2.26 -4.07
C ALA A 106 29.11 1.50 -5.10
N ASN A 107 28.45 0.84 -6.05
CA ASN A 107 29.03 0.13 -7.19
C ASN A 107 30.16 -0.87 -6.86
N GLN A 108 30.18 -1.44 -5.66
CA GLN A 108 31.16 -2.48 -5.31
C GLN A 108 30.76 -3.84 -5.89
N THR A 109 31.75 -4.58 -6.36
CA THR A 109 31.59 -5.90 -6.99
C THR A 109 32.57 -6.89 -6.38
N GLY A 110 32.26 -8.19 -6.45
CA GLY A 110 33.16 -9.24 -5.99
C GLY A 110 32.41 -10.47 -5.48
N SER A 111 33.16 -11.53 -5.23
CA SER A 111 32.62 -12.80 -4.74
C SER A 111 32.20 -12.73 -3.27
N TYR A 112 31.15 -13.45 -2.91
CA TYR A 112 30.67 -13.59 -1.54
C TYR A 112 30.13 -15.00 -1.28
N ALA A 113 29.98 -15.34 0.00
CA ALA A 113 29.30 -16.55 0.45
C ALA A 113 28.07 -16.17 1.30
N LEU A 114 26.91 -16.69 0.92
CA LEU A 114 25.67 -16.59 1.68
C LEU A 114 25.42 -17.94 2.38
N THR A 115 25.39 -17.93 3.71
CA THR A 115 25.22 -19.14 4.52
C THR A 115 23.98 -19.05 5.37
N VAL A 116 23.07 -20.03 5.22
CA VAL A 116 21.94 -20.23 6.14
C VAL A 116 22.41 -21.19 7.25
N VAL A 117 22.57 -20.65 8.45
CA VAL A 117 23.01 -21.37 9.65
C VAL A 117 21.80 -21.65 10.53
N ARG A 118 21.68 -22.87 11.05
CA ARG A 118 20.86 -23.08 12.24
C ARG A 118 21.67 -22.70 13.47
N PRO A 119 21.24 -21.73 14.29
CA PRO A 119 21.76 -21.66 15.65
C PRO A 119 21.54 -23.06 16.26
N ASN A 120 22.57 -23.66 16.85
CA ASN A 120 22.39 -24.80 17.74
C ASN A 120 21.18 -24.50 18.61
N ALA A 121 20.24 -25.44 18.71
CA ALA A 121 18.98 -25.26 19.44
C ALA A 121 19.27 -24.69 20.83
N VAL A 122 19.27 -23.35 20.93
CA VAL A 122 18.93 -22.69 22.17
C VAL A 122 17.55 -23.24 22.39
N THR A 123 17.36 -23.94 23.49
CA THR A 123 16.02 -24.26 24.00
C THR A 123 15.35 -22.93 24.31
N SER A 124 14.98 -22.16 23.29
CA SER A 124 13.92 -21.19 23.40
C SER A 124 12.72 -22.03 23.75
N THR A 125 12.18 -21.80 24.94
CA THR A 125 10.83 -22.25 25.26
C THR A 125 9.97 -22.01 24.02
N PRO A 126 9.27 -23.04 23.50
CA PRO A 126 8.38 -22.84 22.37
C PRO A 126 7.47 -21.64 22.67
N PRO A 127 7.15 -20.79 21.67
CA PRO A 127 6.24 -19.68 21.89
C PRO A 127 5.01 -20.18 22.63
N PRO A 128 4.47 -19.41 23.59
CA PRO A 128 3.30 -19.86 24.34
C PRO A 128 2.19 -20.21 23.34
N THR A 129 1.54 -21.36 23.54
CA THR A 129 0.28 -21.63 22.83
C THR A 129 -0.75 -20.56 23.17
N ALA A 130 -1.79 -20.39 22.35
CA ALA A 130 -2.88 -19.46 22.66
C ALA A 130 -3.42 -19.67 24.09
N ASN A 131 -3.59 -20.92 24.52
CA ASN A 131 -4.00 -21.26 25.89
C ASN A 131 -2.98 -20.86 26.97
N GLN A 132 -1.68 -20.96 26.69
CA GLN A 132 -0.64 -20.52 27.61
C GLN A 132 -0.58 -18.98 27.70
N LEU A 133 -0.82 -18.29 26.58
CA LEU A 133 -0.91 -16.84 26.52
C LEU A 133 -2.11 -16.33 27.34
N VAL A 134 -3.30 -16.90 27.12
CA VAL A 134 -4.52 -16.54 27.85
C VAL A 134 -4.36 -16.72 29.36
N ASN A 135 -3.57 -17.69 29.79
CA ASN A 135 -3.29 -17.89 31.21
C ASN A 135 -2.43 -16.79 31.85
N GLN A 136 -1.70 -16.03 31.05
CA GLN A 136 -0.89 -14.89 31.50
C GLN A 136 -1.69 -13.60 31.66
N LEU A 137 -2.91 -13.54 31.12
CA LEU A 137 -3.81 -12.40 31.28
C LEU A 137 -4.16 -12.22 32.77
N GLN A 138 -4.08 -10.97 33.22
CA GLN A 138 -4.28 -10.58 34.61
C GLN A 138 -5.72 -10.13 34.88
N SER A 139 -6.37 -9.46 33.93
CA SER A 139 -7.78 -9.10 33.98
C SER A 139 -8.64 -10.36 33.87
N ALA A 140 -9.48 -10.62 34.87
CA ALA A 140 -10.34 -11.79 34.90
C ALA A 140 -11.39 -11.73 33.76
N GLU A 141 -11.87 -10.53 33.48
CA GLU A 141 -12.80 -10.20 32.41
C GLU A 141 -12.18 -10.47 31.04
N LEU A 142 -11.01 -9.88 30.74
CA LEU A 142 -10.33 -10.12 29.47
C LEU A 142 -9.94 -11.59 29.31
N LYS A 143 -9.45 -12.22 30.37
CA LYS A 143 -9.13 -13.65 30.35
C LYS A 143 -10.33 -14.51 29.97
N THR A 144 -11.50 -14.23 30.55
CA THR A 144 -12.74 -14.95 30.27
C THR A 144 -13.19 -14.76 28.83
N GLU A 145 -13.22 -13.51 28.35
CA GLU A 145 -13.62 -13.23 26.98
C GLU A 145 -12.65 -13.82 25.97
N VAL A 146 -11.34 -13.60 26.12
CA VAL A 146 -10.35 -14.14 25.19
C VAL A 146 -10.46 -15.66 25.13
N THR A 147 -10.57 -16.35 26.27
CA THR A 147 -10.77 -17.82 26.31
C THR A 147 -11.99 -18.27 25.50
N THR A 148 -13.09 -17.54 25.62
CA THR A 148 -14.37 -17.89 25.01
C THR A 148 -14.34 -17.67 23.50
N ARG A 149 -13.72 -16.57 23.07
CA ARG A 149 -13.75 -16.07 21.70
C ARG A 149 -12.83 -16.86 20.77
N ILE A 150 -11.61 -17.16 21.22
CA ILE A 150 -10.61 -17.84 20.38
C ILE A 150 -10.82 -19.37 20.29
N ALA A 151 -12.03 -19.86 20.55
CA ALA A 151 -12.33 -21.30 20.51
C ALA A 151 -12.13 -21.91 19.10
N ASP A 152 -12.20 -21.08 18.06
CA ASP A 152 -11.89 -21.42 16.67
C ASP A 152 -10.40 -21.26 16.31
N ASN A 153 -9.56 -20.93 17.30
CA ASN A 153 -8.14 -20.60 17.20
C ASN A 153 -7.81 -19.31 16.45
N THR A 154 -8.78 -18.40 16.25
CA THR A 154 -8.55 -17.09 15.64
C THR A 154 -9.07 -16.01 16.58
N LEU A 155 -8.35 -14.90 16.71
CA LEU A 155 -8.88 -13.68 17.30
C LEU A 155 -9.21 -12.74 16.14
N ASP A 156 -10.45 -12.85 15.65
CA ASP A 156 -10.91 -12.06 14.51
C ASP A 156 -11.41 -10.67 14.92
N ARG A 157 -11.98 -9.92 13.96
CA ARG A 157 -12.49 -8.56 14.20
C ARG A 157 -13.62 -8.55 15.24
N ASN A 158 -14.56 -9.48 15.15
CA ASN A 158 -15.71 -9.55 16.04
C ASN A 158 -15.28 -9.95 17.45
N ASP A 159 -14.31 -10.85 17.56
CA ASP A 159 -13.69 -11.21 18.83
C ASP A 159 -13.01 -10.02 19.48
N ALA A 160 -12.18 -9.30 18.71
CA ALA A 160 -11.48 -8.12 19.20
C ALA A 160 -12.44 -7.06 19.74
N ILE A 161 -13.52 -6.75 19.00
CA ILE A 161 -14.53 -5.78 19.45
C ILE A 161 -15.16 -6.22 20.78
N ALA A 162 -15.50 -7.51 20.91
CA ALA A 162 -16.12 -8.02 22.13
C ALA A 162 -15.14 -7.99 23.33
N ILE A 163 -13.90 -8.43 23.13
CA ILE A 163 -12.84 -8.41 24.14
C ILE A 163 -12.58 -6.98 24.61
N LEU A 164 -12.44 -6.04 23.68
CA LEU A 164 -12.22 -4.63 23.99
C LEU A 164 -13.40 -4.04 24.79
N ARG A 165 -14.65 -4.30 24.39
CA ARG A 165 -15.83 -3.80 25.11
C ARG A 165 -15.92 -4.35 26.54
N ALA A 166 -15.59 -5.62 26.74
CA ALA A 166 -15.55 -6.20 28.07
C ALA A 166 -14.46 -5.54 28.93
N GLY A 167 -13.25 -5.36 28.38
CA GLY A 167 -12.17 -4.65 29.05
C GLY A 167 -12.55 -3.22 29.44
N GLY A 168 -13.09 -2.43 28.51
CA GLY A 168 -13.43 -1.03 28.74
C GLY A 168 -14.65 -0.76 29.63
N THR A 169 -15.40 -1.81 30.00
CA THR A 169 -16.52 -1.72 30.96
C THR A 169 -16.16 -2.26 32.34
N SER A 170 -15.05 -3.00 32.46
CA SER A 170 -14.53 -3.45 33.74
C SER A 170 -14.12 -2.24 34.59
N GLY A 171 -14.54 -2.19 35.86
CA GLY A 171 -14.13 -1.12 36.78
C GLY A 171 -14.48 0.33 36.37
N GLY A 172 -15.29 0.55 35.31
CA GLY A 172 -15.65 1.89 34.79
C GLY A 172 -14.72 2.46 33.72
N GLY A 173 -13.81 1.66 33.15
CA GLY A 173 -12.88 2.10 32.11
C GLY A 173 -11.80 1.07 31.82
N VAL A 174 -10.64 1.53 31.36
CA VAL A 174 -9.45 0.71 31.15
C VAL A 174 -8.38 1.16 32.12
N ASP A 175 -7.83 0.23 32.91
CA ASP A 175 -6.72 0.49 33.81
C ASP A 175 -5.38 -0.08 33.29
N ALA A 176 -4.34 -0.05 34.12
CA ALA A 176 -3.01 -0.53 33.73
C ALA A 176 -2.98 -2.03 33.40
N ILE A 177 -3.79 -2.83 34.10
CA ILE A 177 -3.92 -4.28 33.91
C ILE A 177 -4.53 -4.56 32.54
N GLU A 178 -5.67 -3.94 32.20
CA GLU A 178 -6.26 -4.16 30.86
C GLU A 178 -5.31 -3.70 29.75
N LEU A 179 -4.59 -2.59 29.92
CA LEU A 179 -3.63 -2.13 28.91
C LEU A 179 -2.47 -3.11 28.72
N ASP A 180 -1.92 -3.66 29.80
CA ASP A 180 -0.83 -4.62 29.70
C ASP A 180 -1.28 -5.95 29.10
N ASP A 181 -2.49 -6.40 29.40
CA ASP A 181 -3.12 -7.55 28.77
C ASP A 181 -3.37 -7.33 27.26
N LEU A 182 -3.89 -6.16 26.85
CA LEU A 182 -4.08 -5.85 25.44
C LEU A 182 -2.75 -5.75 24.67
N LYS A 183 -1.68 -5.18 25.29
CA LYS A 183 -0.32 -5.22 24.73
C LYS A 183 0.18 -6.64 24.58
N LEU A 184 -0.11 -7.51 25.55
CA LEU A 184 0.27 -8.92 25.49
C LEU A 184 -0.40 -9.62 24.30
N LEU A 185 -1.69 -9.36 24.03
CA LEU A 185 -2.38 -9.89 22.86
C LEU A 185 -1.76 -9.39 21.55
N VAL A 186 -1.47 -8.09 21.43
CA VAL A 186 -0.84 -7.48 20.23
C VAL A 186 0.54 -8.09 19.96
N ASN A 187 1.36 -8.25 20.99
CA ASN A 187 2.72 -8.79 20.86
C ASN A 187 2.75 -10.29 20.54
N ASN A 188 1.63 -11.00 20.73
CA ASN A 188 1.48 -12.42 20.44
C ASN A 188 0.41 -12.68 19.37
N SER A 189 0.22 -11.73 18.45
CA SER A 189 -0.81 -11.79 17.40
C SER A 189 -0.72 -13.06 16.54
N THR A 190 0.50 -13.55 16.28
CA THR A 190 0.73 -14.77 15.49
C THR A 190 0.19 -16.02 16.20
N GLN A 191 0.33 -16.10 17.53
CA GLN A 191 -0.19 -17.22 18.34
C GLN A 191 -1.72 -17.23 18.39
N LEU A 192 -2.33 -16.06 18.16
CA LEU A 192 -3.77 -15.84 18.16
C LEU A 192 -4.38 -15.89 16.75
N ASN A 193 -3.59 -16.21 15.71
CA ASN A 193 -3.99 -16.10 14.30
C ASN A 193 -4.71 -14.78 13.99
N MET A 194 -4.29 -13.69 14.62
CA MET A 194 -4.95 -12.40 14.56
C MET A 194 -4.66 -11.73 13.22
N PRO A 195 -5.69 -11.30 12.45
CA PRO A 195 -5.48 -10.55 11.21
C PRO A 195 -4.68 -9.26 11.44
N ASP A 196 -3.84 -8.87 10.47
CA ASP A 196 -2.97 -7.70 10.61
C ASP A 196 -3.72 -6.40 10.92
N ALA A 197 -4.90 -6.21 10.30
CA ALA A 197 -5.77 -5.06 10.58
C ALA A 197 -6.25 -5.06 12.03
N VAL A 198 -6.67 -6.22 12.56
CA VAL A 198 -7.11 -6.37 13.95
C VAL A 198 -5.97 -6.05 14.91
N ARG A 199 -4.76 -6.57 14.67
CA ARG A 199 -3.55 -6.22 15.44
C ARG A 199 -3.29 -4.72 15.40
N TYR A 200 -3.35 -4.12 14.22
CA TYR A 200 -3.10 -2.71 14.03
C TYR A 200 -4.10 -1.85 14.82
N PHE A 201 -5.39 -2.18 14.77
CA PHE A 201 -6.44 -1.44 15.49
C PHE A 201 -6.32 -1.59 17.01
N ILE A 202 -6.10 -2.79 17.54
CA ILE A 202 -5.87 -2.97 18.99
C ILE A 202 -4.63 -2.16 19.41
N ASN A 203 -3.54 -2.22 18.65
CA ASN A 203 -2.32 -1.47 18.96
C ASN A 203 -2.56 0.06 18.95
N ARG A 204 -3.41 0.57 18.04
CA ARG A 204 -3.79 1.98 18.01
C ARG A 204 -4.61 2.37 19.23
N ILE A 205 -5.63 1.60 19.58
CA ILE A 205 -6.46 1.81 20.78
C ILE A 205 -5.59 1.82 22.04
N VAL A 206 -4.65 0.88 22.17
CA VAL A 206 -3.71 0.81 23.29
C VAL A 206 -2.82 2.05 23.37
N LYS A 207 -2.34 2.57 22.23
CA LYS A 207 -1.52 3.79 22.18
C LYS A 207 -2.32 5.07 22.50
N ASP A 208 -3.59 5.09 22.10
CA ASP A 208 -4.49 6.22 22.35
C ASP A 208 -5.07 6.19 23.78
N SER A 209 -4.87 5.09 24.52
CA SER A 209 -5.37 4.89 25.88
C SER A 209 -4.33 5.14 26.97
N THR A 210 -4.84 5.47 28.17
CA THR A 210 -4.09 5.57 29.41
C THR A 210 -4.78 4.72 30.49
N ALA A 211 -4.11 4.45 31.60
CA ALA A 211 -4.69 3.70 32.72
C ALA A 211 -5.87 4.40 33.43
N ASN A 212 -6.32 5.56 32.92
CA ASN A 212 -7.49 6.29 33.41
C ASN A 212 -8.50 6.55 32.28
N THR A 213 -8.36 5.90 31.11
CA THR A 213 -9.32 6.03 30.01
C THR A 213 -10.67 5.50 30.48
N ASN A 214 -11.70 6.33 30.47
CA ASN A 214 -13.04 5.91 30.89
C ASN A 214 -13.76 5.11 29.80
N THR A 215 -14.84 4.42 30.16
CA THR A 215 -15.63 3.59 29.23
C THR A 215 -16.07 4.34 27.96
N ALA A 216 -16.50 5.61 28.08
CA ALA A 216 -16.98 6.37 26.93
C ALA A 216 -15.84 6.74 25.95
N GLN A 217 -14.68 7.13 26.50
CA GLN A 217 -13.48 7.38 25.69
C GLN A 217 -13.03 6.11 24.98
N PHE A 218 -13.03 4.98 25.68
CA PHE A 218 -12.62 3.71 25.11
C PHE A 218 -13.59 3.23 24.01
N GLU A 219 -14.90 3.30 24.23
CA GLU A 219 -15.89 2.98 23.19
C GLU A 219 -15.77 3.91 21.97
N SER A 220 -15.42 5.19 22.16
CA SER A 220 -15.12 6.09 21.04
C SER A 220 -13.91 5.62 20.22
N GLN A 221 -12.88 5.08 20.87
CA GLN A 221 -11.70 4.54 20.18
C GLN A 221 -12.03 3.24 19.44
N ILE A 222 -12.87 2.37 20.02
CA ILE A 222 -13.42 1.19 19.32
C ILE A 222 -14.23 1.65 18.11
N GLY A 223 -15.10 2.65 18.29
CA GLY A 223 -15.89 3.25 17.22
C GLY A 223 -15.03 3.75 16.06
N ARG A 224 -13.98 4.50 16.37
CA ARG A 224 -13.03 5.00 15.38
C ARG A 224 -12.34 3.88 14.61
N TRP A 225 -11.67 2.98 15.32
CA TRP A 225 -10.75 2.02 14.71
C TRP A 225 -11.45 0.80 14.12
N PHE A 226 -12.48 0.30 14.79
CA PHE A 226 -13.21 -0.90 14.35
C PHE A 226 -14.49 -0.57 13.61
N LEU A 227 -15.20 0.52 13.92
CA LEU A 227 -16.56 0.75 13.39
C LEU A 227 -16.65 1.93 12.41
N GLY A 228 -15.53 2.60 12.09
CA GLY A 228 -15.49 3.70 11.13
C GLY A 228 -16.39 4.89 11.49
N THR A 229 -16.62 5.12 12.78
CA THR A 229 -17.52 6.20 13.26
C THR A 229 -16.94 7.59 13.04
N GLU A 230 -15.64 7.70 12.81
CA GLU A 230 -14.99 8.95 12.41
C GLU A 230 -14.95 9.08 10.88
N ALA A 231 -15.11 10.32 10.42
CA ALA A 231 -14.98 10.68 9.02
C ALA A 231 -13.98 11.85 8.90
N PRO A 232 -13.34 12.04 7.73
CA PRO A 232 -12.47 13.19 7.51
C PRO A 232 -13.15 14.51 7.84
N THR A 233 -12.37 15.55 8.14
CA THR A 233 -12.94 16.90 8.27
C THR A 233 -13.54 17.29 6.91
N PRO A 234 -14.84 17.65 6.82
CA PRO A 234 -15.53 17.85 5.54
C PRO A 234 -15.25 19.25 4.97
N ILE A 235 -13.98 19.55 4.76
CA ILE A 235 -13.52 20.83 4.23
C ILE A 235 -12.52 20.52 3.12
N PHE A 236 -12.68 21.21 1.99
CA PHE A 236 -11.66 21.29 0.95
C PHE A 236 -11.33 22.76 0.65
N ASN A 237 -10.08 23.17 0.88
CA ASN A 237 -9.61 24.52 0.55
C ASN A 237 -8.64 24.45 -0.61
N GLN A 238 -9.11 24.79 -1.81
CA GLN A 238 -8.30 24.89 -3.01
C GLN A 238 -7.65 26.29 -3.08
N PRO A 239 -6.31 26.41 -3.06
CA PRO A 239 -5.66 27.68 -3.34
C PRO A 239 -5.83 28.07 -4.81
N ALA A 240 -5.56 29.34 -5.13
CA ALA A 240 -5.54 29.77 -6.52
C ALA A 240 -4.48 28.98 -7.30
N ARG A 241 -4.89 28.40 -8.42
CA ARG A 241 -4.05 27.56 -9.27
C ARG A 241 -3.38 28.40 -10.35
N THR A 242 -2.06 28.46 -10.31
CA THR A 242 -1.29 29.25 -11.27
C THR A 242 -1.26 28.62 -12.66
N ASP A 243 -1.38 27.31 -12.73
CA ASP A 243 -1.33 26.46 -13.91
C ASP A 243 -2.64 26.52 -14.71
N THR A 244 -3.79 26.36 -14.04
CA THR A 244 -5.12 26.44 -14.68
C THR A 244 -5.69 27.85 -14.72
N GLY A 245 -5.21 28.75 -13.84
CA GLY A 245 -5.78 30.08 -13.65
C GLY A 245 -7.05 30.09 -12.79
N GLU A 246 -7.42 28.96 -12.18
CA GLU A 246 -8.56 28.88 -11.28
C GLU A 246 -8.33 29.72 -10.01
N ALA A 247 -9.35 30.47 -9.61
CA ALA A 247 -9.34 31.20 -8.35
C ALA A 247 -9.37 30.24 -7.16
N ALA A 248 -8.96 30.73 -5.99
CA ALA A 248 -9.09 29.98 -4.74
C ALA A 248 -10.57 29.68 -4.45
N GLN A 249 -10.86 28.47 -3.99
CA GLN A 249 -12.20 27.98 -3.70
C GLN A 249 -12.21 27.23 -2.37
N ASP A 250 -13.15 27.60 -1.49
CA ASP A 250 -13.34 26.96 -0.20
C ASP A 250 -14.67 26.23 -0.15
N PHE A 251 -14.61 24.92 0.03
CA PHE A 251 -15.77 24.04 0.07
C PHE A 251 -16.01 23.54 1.49
N GLN A 252 -17.22 23.78 2.01
CA GLN A 252 -17.72 23.21 3.26
C GLN A 252 -18.57 21.98 2.91
N LEU A 253 -17.93 20.84 2.72
CA LEU A 253 -18.52 19.62 2.19
C LEU A 253 -19.63 19.07 3.11
N GLY A 254 -20.58 18.35 2.51
CA GLY A 254 -21.55 17.54 3.24
C GLY A 254 -21.10 16.09 3.36
N TYR A 255 -21.85 15.29 4.12
CA TYR A 255 -21.76 13.82 4.06
C TYR A 255 -23.11 13.22 3.66
N ALA A 256 -23.09 12.29 2.71
CA ALA A 256 -24.20 11.40 2.41
C ALA A 256 -23.81 9.94 2.64
N THR A 257 -24.81 9.08 2.86
CA THR A 257 -24.59 7.63 2.93
C THR A 257 -24.60 7.08 1.51
N LEU A 258 -23.47 6.55 1.06
CA LEU A 258 -23.32 5.93 -0.25
C LEU A 258 -24.13 4.63 -0.33
N GLN A 259 -24.98 4.47 -1.34
CA GLN A 259 -25.76 3.26 -1.60
C GLN A 259 -25.16 2.47 -2.77
N GLY A 260 -25.47 1.18 -2.82
CA GLY A 260 -25.05 0.28 -3.90
C GLY A 260 -23.92 -0.69 -3.54
N PRO A 261 -23.70 -1.70 -4.40
CA PRO A 261 -22.73 -2.76 -4.18
C PRO A 261 -21.28 -2.26 -4.26
N LEU A 262 -20.35 -2.94 -3.56
CA LEU A 262 -18.93 -2.55 -3.53
C LEU A 262 -18.31 -2.49 -4.93
N PHE A 263 -18.48 -3.55 -5.71
CA PHE A 263 -17.93 -3.68 -7.06
C PHE A 263 -18.96 -3.57 -8.18
N GLY A 264 -20.15 -3.04 -7.89
CA GLY A 264 -21.16 -2.90 -8.93
C GLY A 264 -21.86 -4.20 -9.29
N SER A 265 -22.09 -4.35 -10.60
CA SER A 265 -22.49 -5.62 -11.21
C SER A 265 -21.32 -6.59 -11.39
N ALA A 266 -20.07 -6.12 -11.23
CA ALA A 266 -18.89 -6.96 -11.31
C ALA A 266 -18.61 -7.67 -9.98
N SER A 267 -17.80 -8.73 -10.03
CA SER A 267 -17.37 -9.48 -8.85
C SER A 267 -16.09 -8.92 -8.19
N SER A 268 -15.50 -7.87 -8.77
CA SER A 268 -14.19 -7.31 -8.39
C SER A 268 -14.02 -5.93 -9.00
N ALA A 269 -13.05 -5.15 -8.52
CA ALA A 269 -12.76 -3.82 -9.05
C ALA A 269 -12.45 -3.86 -10.56
N ARG A 270 -12.80 -2.79 -11.28
CA ARG A 270 -12.53 -2.58 -12.70
C ARG A 270 -11.95 -1.19 -12.90
N ILE A 271 -11.06 -1.06 -13.89
CA ILE A 271 -10.39 0.21 -14.16
C ILE A 271 -11.38 1.28 -14.64
N GLY A 272 -12.41 0.90 -15.41
CA GLY A 272 -13.47 1.80 -15.87
C GLY A 272 -14.32 2.36 -14.74
N HIS A 273 -14.31 1.75 -13.55
CA HIS A 273 -14.98 2.32 -12.38
C HIS A 273 -14.30 3.60 -11.85
N ILE A 274 -13.13 4.00 -12.34
CA ILE A 274 -12.33 5.10 -11.77
C ILE A 274 -12.57 6.38 -12.57
N ASP A 275 -13.41 7.25 -12.02
CA ASP A 275 -13.66 8.59 -12.54
C ASP A 275 -13.45 9.64 -11.45
N GLN A 276 -12.45 10.50 -11.65
CA GLN A 276 -12.11 11.58 -10.73
C GLN A 276 -13.24 12.62 -10.61
N GLY A 277 -13.44 13.12 -9.39
CA GLY A 277 -14.33 14.23 -9.10
C GLY A 277 -13.64 15.60 -9.09
N GLN A 278 -14.04 16.46 -8.16
CA GLN A 278 -13.54 17.83 -8.04
C GLN A 278 -12.22 17.94 -7.25
N LEU A 279 -11.76 16.86 -6.60
CA LEU A 279 -10.48 16.86 -5.91
C LEU A 279 -9.33 16.77 -6.92
N GLY A 280 -8.23 17.48 -6.66
CA GLY A 280 -7.00 17.39 -7.44
C GLY A 280 -6.14 16.17 -7.11
N ASP A 281 -6.74 15.00 -6.90
CA ASP A 281 -6.08 13.77 -6.44
C ASP A 281 -5.76 12.79 -7.58
N CYS A 282 -5.57 13.31 -8.79
CA CYS A 282 -5.33 12.53 -10.00
C CYS A 282 -4.21 11.50 -9.87
N ALA A 283 -3.13 11.84 -9.17
CA ALA A 283 -2.01 10.93 -8.91
C ALA A 283 -2.43 9.70 -8.09
N PHE A 284 -3.37 9.85 -7.16
CA PHE A 284 -3.91 8.73 -6.38
C PHE A 284 -4.77 7.80 -7.24
N LEU A 285 -5.71 8.36 -8.01
CA LEU A 285 -6.59 7.58 -8.89
C LEU A 285 -5.82 6.91 -10.04
N ALA A 286 -4.83 7.60 -10.63
CA ALA A 286 -3.91 7.01 -11.59
C ALA A 286 -3.08 5.88 -10.97
N SER A 287 -2.68 6.02 -9.71
CA SER A 287 -1.95 4.95 -9.01
C SER A 287 -2.83 3.73 -8.73
N LEU A 288 -4.12 3.90 -8.42
CA LEU A 288 -5.08 2.79 -8.33
C LEU A 288 -5.25 2.10 -9.69
N ALA A 289 -5.46 2.88 -10.74
CA ALA A 289 -5.59 2.40 -12.12
C ALA A 289 -4.33 1.66 -12.62
N ALA A 290 -3.13 2.07 -12.18
CA ALA A 290 -1.87 1.39 -12.51
C ALA A 290 -1.79 -0.04 -12.00
N THR A 291 -2.55 -0.41 -10.97
CA THR A 291 -2.53 -1.76 -10.39
C THR A 291 -3.29 -2.81 -11.21
N PHE A 292 -4.05 -2.37 -12.21
CA PHE A 292 -4.80 -3.27 -13.08
C PHE A 292 -3.89 -3.90 -14.13
N LYS A 293 -4.26 -5.08 -14.61
CA LYS A 293 -3.51 -5.73 -15.69
C LYS A 293 -3.51 -4.87 -16.97
N PRO A 294 -2.48 -4.99 -17.81
CA PRO A 294 -2.40 -4.21 -19.05
C PRO A 294 -3.65 -4.34 -19.92
N GLN A 295 -4.17 -3.19 -20.36
CA GLN A 295 -5.35 -3.09 -21.23
C GLN A 295 -5.34 -1.77 -21.99
N ARG A 296 -6.10 -1.72 -23.09
CA ARG A 296 -6.10 -0.59 -24.03
C ARG A 296 -7.39 0.22 -24.06
N ASN A 297 -8.43 -0.29 -23.41
CA ASN A 297 -9.77 0.29 -23.34
C ASN A 297 -10.57 -0.44 -22.25
N ASP A 298 -11.77 0.04 -21.97
CA ASP A 298 -12.65 -0.55 -20.95
C ASP A 298 -13.20 -1.94 -21.33
N SER A 299 -13.13 -2.33 -22.60
CA SER A 299 -13.52 -3.69 -23.01
C SER A 299 -12.56 -4.77 -22.50
N GLY A 300 -11.33 -4.41 -22.12
CA GLY A 300 -10.37 -5.32 -21.49
C GLY A 300 -10.82 -5.77 -20.10
N ASN A 301 -11.47 -4.87 -19.36
CA ASN A 301 -12.14 -5.05 -18.07
C ASN A 301 -11.41 -5.97 -17.06
N GLN A 302 -10.08 -5.85 -16.98
CA GLN A 302 -9.27 -6.70 -16.11
C GLN A 302 -9.48 -6.34 -14.63
N SER A 303 -9.25 -7.30 -13.73
CA SER A 303 -9.26 -7.08 -12.27
C SER A 303 -7.90 -6.58 -11.75
N SER A 304 -7.91 -6.05 -10.53
CA SER A 304 -6.69 -5.72 -9.76
C SER A 304 -6.68 -6.50 -8.45
N ASP A 305 -5.74 -7.42 -8.30
CA ASP A 305 -5.56 -8.18 -7.05
C ASP A 305 -5.12 -7.25 -5.90
N ILE A 306 -4.47 -6.12 -6.21
CA ILE A 306 -4.08 -5.11 -5.22
C ILE A 306 -5.31 -4.39 -4.68
N VAL A 307 -6.23 -3.93 -5.55
CA VAL A 307 -7.47 -3.26 -5.12
C VAL A 307 -8.41 -4.24 -4.43
N ASP A 308 -8.55 -5.46 -4.94
CA ASP A 308 -9.42 -6.46 -4.33
C ASP A 308 -8.92 -6.88 -2.94
N SER A 309 -7.60 -6.97 -2.72
CA SER A 309 -7.02 -7.33 -1.43
C SER A 309 -6.82 -6.17 -0.46
N MET A 310 -6.85 -4.91 -0.93
CA MET A 310 -6.73 -3.75 -0.03
C MET A 310 -8.03 -3.43 0.70
N ILE A 311 -9.18 -3.93 0.23
CA ILE A 311 -10.51 -3.67 0.81
C ILE A 311 -11.02 -4.94 1.48
N THR A 312 -11.41 -4.83 2.74
CA THR A 312 -12.17 -5.87 3.46
C THR A 312 -13.56 -5.32 3.75
N ASP A 313 -14.60 -5.96 3.20
CA ASP A 313 -15.98 -5.74 3.63
C ASP A 313 -16.19 -6.46 4.97
N ASN A 314 -16.49 -5.69 6.02
CA ASN A 314 -16.64 -6.22 7.37
C ASN A 314 -18.03 -6.85 7.62
N GLY A 315 -18.95 -6.78 6.66
CA GLY A 315 -20.30 -7.35 6.75
C GLY A 315 -21.28 -6.55 7.62
N ASP A 316 -20.88 -5.36 8.08
CA ASP A 316 -21.66 -4.49 8.97
C ASP A 316 -21.80 -3.06 8.42
N ASN A 317 -21.70 -2.90 7.09
CA ASN A 317 -21.62 -1.62 6.37
C ASN A 317 -20.37 -0.79 6.68
N THR A 318 -19.33 -1.41 7.22
CA THR A 318 -18.00 -0.81 7.32
C THR A 318 -17.00 -1.56 6.44
N PHE A 319 -15.95 -0.86 6.03
CA PHE A 319 -14.91 -1.36 5.15
C PHE A 319 -13.56 -1.04 5.77
N THR A 320 -12.70 -2.05 5.89
CA THR A 320 -11.31 -1.84 6.29
C THR A 320 -10.45 -1.72 5.04
N VAL A 321 -9.69 -0.64 4.91
CA VAL A 321 -8.84 -0.34 3.76
C VAL A 321 -7.38 -0.29 4.18
N ARG A 322 -6.51 -0.96 3.41
CA ARG A 322 -5.06 -1.03 3.64
C ARG A 322 -4.30 -0.01 2.77
N PHE A 323 -3.43 0.76 3.39
CA PHE A 323 -2.40 1.57 2.74
C PHE A 323 -1.02 1.21 3.31
N TYR A 324 0.04 1.80 2.78
CA TYR A 324 1.40 1.65 3.28
C TYR A 324 2.01 2.99 3.66
N ASP A 325 2.76 3.00 4.75
CA ASP A 325 3.61 4.13 5.10
C ASP A 325 4.72 4.29 4.05
N ALA A 326 4.85 5.46 3.43
CA ALA A 326 5.81 5.66 2.34
C ALA A 326 7.29 5.53 2.75
N THR A 327 7.60 5.65 4.05
CA THR A 327 8.97 5.56 4.55
C THR A 327 9.33 4.13 4.92
N THR A 328 8.49 3.50 5.74
CA THR A 328 8.74 2.18 6.34
C THR A 328 8.15 1.02 5.53
N LEU A 329 7.27 1.31 4.57
CA LEU A 329 6.51 0.34 3.78
C LEU A 329 5.67 -0.63 4.63
N GLN A 330 5.41 -0.27 5.89
CA GLN A 330 4.55 -1.06 6.77
C GLN A 330 3.09 -0.81 6.43
N ALA A 331 2.31 -1.88 6.39
CA ALA A 331 0.87 -1.80 6.17
C ALA A 331 0.18 -1.05 7.31
N GLN A 332 -0.69 -0.13 6.95
CA GLN A 332 -1.55 0.64 7.83
C GLN A 332 -2.99 0.47 7.38
N TYR A 333 -3.92 0.55 8.33
CA TYR A 333 -5.31 0.24 8.10
C TYR A 333 -6.19 1.38 8.60
N VAL A 334 -7.30 1.60 7.91
CA VAL A 334 -8.37 2.50 8.32
C VAL A 334 -9.70 1.78 8.16
N THR A 335 -10.63 1.97 9.09
CA THR A 335 -12.00 1.50 8.92
C THR A 335 -12.89 2.70 8.60
N VAL A 336 -13.72 2.55 7.58
CA VAL A 336 -14.67 3.56 7.13
C VAL A 336 -16.08 2.98 7.06
N ASP A 337 -17.08 3.77 7.42
CA ASP A 337 -18.48 3.45 7.10
C ASP A 337 -18.84 3.87 5.66
N ARG A 338 -20.14 4.07 5.36
CA ARG A 338 -20.60 4.46 4.02
C ARG A 338 -20.72 5.97 3.81
N ARG A 339 -20.31 6.80 4.76
CA ARG A 339 -20.34 8.27 4.58
C ARG A 339 -19.27 8.70 3.58
N VAL A 340 -19.68 9.50 2.59
CA VAL A 340 -18.82 10.06 1.54
C VAL A 340 -19.08 11.55 1.36
N ALA A 341 -18.05 12.30 0.97
CA ALA A 341 -18.16 13.74 0.79
C ALA A 341 -19.05 14.09 -0.40
N ILE A 342 -19.98 15.03 -0.15
CA ILE A 342 -20.86 15.56 -1.17
C ILE A 342 -20.67 17.06 -1.34
N GLU A 343 -20.89 17.51 -2.56
CA GLU A 343 -20.82 18.92 -2.91
C GLU A 343 -21.97 19.69 -2.25
N PRO A 344 -21.68 20.86 -1.65
CA PRO A 344 -22.71 21.69 -1.04
C PRO A 344 -23.71 22.19 -2.08
N GLY A 345 -25.00 21.99 -1.81
CA GLY A 345 -26.09 22.51 -2.65
C GLY A 345 -26.55 21.56 -3.76
N THR A 346 -25.69 20.71 -4.31
CA THR A 346 -26.08 19.67 -5.29
C THR A 346 -26.40 18.34 -4.61
N GLY A 347 -25.66 18.00 -3.55
CA GLY A 347 -25.77 16.69 -2.89
C GLY A 347 -25.13 15.53 -3.67
N GLU A 348 -24.47 15.84 -4.79
CA GLU A 348 -23.71 14.90 -5.59
C GLU A 348 -22.36 14.57 -4.93
N LEU A 349 -21.78 13.43 -5.27
CA LEU A 349 -20.41 13.09 -4.90
C LEU A 349 -19.46 14.23 -5.31
N PHE A 350 -18.73 14.76 -4.33
CA PHE A 350 -17.73 15.81 -4.56
C PHE A 350 -16.45 15.22 -5.14
N ALA A 351 -16.08 14.06 -4.62
CA ALA A 351 -14.86 13.35 -4.92
C ALA A 351 -15.11 12.31 -6.04
N ALA A 352 -14.27 11.30 -6.19
CA ALA A 352 -14.37 10.31 -7.24
C ALA A 352 -15.70 9.53 -7.25
N SER A 353 -16.05 9.04 -8.44
CA SER A 353 -17.24 8.24 -8.70
C SER A 353 -16.90 7.09 -9.65
N ALA A 354 -17.90 6.24 -9.94
CA ALA A 354 -17.77 5.17 -10.92
C ALA A 354 -18.80 5.32 -12.04
N ASP A 355 -18.38 5.16 -13.28
CA ASP A 355 -19.17 5.35 -14.50
C ASP A 355 -19.95 6.68 -14.49
N ASN A 356 -19.31 7.73 -13.98
CA ASN A 356 -19.84 9.09 -13.77
C ASN A 356 -21.18 9.13 -12.99
N GLN A 357 -21.45 8.10 -12.17
CA GLN A 357 -22.63 8.06 -11.32
C GLN A 357 -22.37 8.82 -10.02
N ARG A 358 -22.90 10.04 -9.93
CA ARG A 358 -22.61 10.99 -8.85
C ARG A 358 -23.69 11.08 -7.77
N ASP A 359 -24.82 10.38 -7.90
CA ASP A 359 -25.84 10.33 -6.84
C ASP A 359 -25.46 9.30 -5.75
N PRO A 360 -25.06 9.73 -4.54
CA PRO A 360 -24.70 8.81 -3.47
C PRO A 360 -25.89 7.98 -2.97
N SER A 361 -27.13 8.43 -3.19
CA SER A 361 -28.34 7.76 -2.71
C SER A 361 -28.85 6.66 -3.64
N ASN A 362 -28.29 6.53 -4.85
CA ASN A 362 -28.74 5.56 -5.82
C ASN A 362 -28.34 4.12 -5.41
N PRO A 363 -29.31 3.21 -5.15
CA PRO A 363 -29.02 1.83 -4.74
C PRO A 363 -28.42 0.96 -5.85
N THR A 364 -28.43 1.44 -7.09
CA THR A 364 -27.93 0.75 -8.29
C THR A 364 -26.58 1.28 -8.78
N ASN A 365 -25.85 2.03 -7.94
CA ASN A 365 -24.54 2.58 -8.29
C ASN A 365 -23.61 1.54 -8.93
N SER A 366 -22.98 1.96 -10.02
CA SER A 366 -22.14 1.20 -10.96
C SER A 366 -20.98 0.51 -10.27
N ALA A 367 -20.39 1.14 -9.24
CA ALA A 367 -19.52 0.54 -8.23
C ALA A 367 -19.27 1.56 -7.10
N THR A 368 -19.14 1.11 -5.84
CA THR A 368 -18.93 2.02 -4.70
C THR A 368 -17.52 2.01 -4.14
N TRP A 369 -16.65 1.10 -4.59
CA TRP A 369 -15.30 0.97 -4.05
C TRP A 369 -14.43 2.22 -4.24
N VAL A 370 -14.55 2.95 -5.35
CA VAL A 370 -13.73 4.15 -5.64
C VAL A 370 -13.97 5.27 -4.62
N PRO A 371 -15.19 5.80 -4.46
CA PRO A 371 -15.46 6.82 -3.44
C PRO A 371 -15.19 6.33 -2.00
N LEU A 372 -15.34 5.02 -1.73
CA LEU A 372 -15.00 4.45 -0.42
C LEU A 372 -13.48 4.47 -0.15
N VAL A 373 -12.68 4.03 -1.12
CA VAL A 373 -11.22 3.98 -1.02
C VAL A 373 -10.63 5.39 -0.96
N GLU A 374 -11.14 6.33 -1.74
CA GLU A 374 -10.72 7.73 -1.71
C GLU A 374 -11.10 8.41 -0.38
N ARG A 375 -12.31 8.15 0.16
CA ARG A 375 -12.68 8.60 1.51
C ARG A 375 -11.79 7.98 2.59
N ALA A 376 -11.44 6.70 2.46
CA ALA A 376 -10.50 6.03 3.34
C ALA A 376 -9.09 6.65 3.25
N TYR A 377 -8.64 7.01 2.04
CA TYR A 377 -7.36 7.65 1.83
C TYR A 377 -7.32 9.06 2.45
N ALA A 378 -8.37 9.87 2.27
CA ALA A 378 -8.52 11.16 2.93
C ALA A 378 -8.47 11.03 4.46
N GLN A 379 -9.16 10.04 5.03
CA GLN A 379 -9.17 9.80 6.47
C GLN A 379 -7.77 9.41 6.96
N TRP A 380 -7.16 8.41 6.33
CA TRP A 380 -5.84 7.94 6.70
C TRP A 380 -4.77 9.03 6.58
N ARG A 381 -4.82 9.87 5.54
CA ARG A 381 -3.90 11.01 5.36
C ARG A 381 -4.11 12.10 6.42
N GLN A 382 -5.35 12.33 6.88
CA GLN A 382 -5.61 13.24 8.00
C GLN A 382 -5.02 12.70 9.32
N GLU A 383 -5.07 11.39 9.52
CA GLU A 383 -4.63 10.76 10.77
C GLU A 383 -3.11 10.56 10.86
N THR A 384 -2.45 10.38 9.72
CA THR A 384 -1.03 9.98 9.65
C THR A 384 -0.13 11.01 8.98
N GLY A 385 -0.72 11.96 8.26
CA GLY A 385 -0.01 13.02 7.56
C GLY A 385 0.26 14.24 8.44
N GLN A 386 0.19 15.41 7.84
CA GLN A 386 0.45 16.67 8.52
C GLN A 386 -0.62 16.97 9.58
N THR A 387 -0.20 17.12 10.83
CA THR A 387 -1.08 17.49 11.94
C THR A 387 -1.89 18.74 11.63
N GLY A 388 -3.21 18.65 11.78
CA GLY A 388 -4.14 19.77 11.59
C GLY A 388 -4.53 20.04 10.13
N LEU A 389 -4.02 19.29 9.16
CA LEU A 389 -4.43 19.38 7.77
C LEU A 389 -5.70 18.53 7.54
N PRO A 390 -6.82 19.10 7.06
CA PRO A 390 -8.00 18.33 6.68
C PRO A 390 -7.67 17.24 5.64
N GLY A 391 -8.30 16.08 5.76
CA GLY A 391 -8.03 14.92 4.89
C GLY A 391 -8.22 15.20 3.40
N TYR A 392 -9.30 15.89 3.03
CA TYR A 392 -9.56 16.25 1.64
C TYR A 392 -8.57 17.29 1.10
N ASN A 393 -8.04 18.20 1.93
CA ASN A 393 -6.91 19.05 1.53
C ASN A 393 -5.63 18.21 1.35
N ALA A 394 -5.42 17.20 2.19
CA ALA A 394 -4.22 16.38 2.15
C ALA A 394 -4.11 15.49 0.89
N ILE A 395 -5.22 15.26 0.20
CA ILE A 395 -5.27 14.45 -1.04
C ILE A 395 -5.63 15.28 -2.28
N GLY A 396 -6.41 16.36 -2.14
CA GLY A 396 -6.98 17.10 -3.27
C GLY A 396 -6.14 18.26 -3.79
N LEU A 397 -4.93 18.48 -3.27
CA LEU A 397 -4.04 19.58 -3.66
C LEU A 397 -2.94 19.17 -4.64
N GLY A 398 -3.09 18.02 -5.30
CA GLY A 398 -2.05 17.40 -6.10
C GLY A 398 -1.09 16.55 -5.26
N ASP A 399 -0.48 15.57 -5.90
CA ASP A 399 0.58 14.74 -5.33
C ASP A 399 1.58 14.39 -6.44
N SER A 400 2.75 13.87 -6.04
CA SER A 400 3.72 13.32 -6.97
C SER A 400 3.17 12.04 -7.63
N ILE A 401 3.66 11.69 -8.83
CA ILE A 401 3.27 10.45 -9.51
C ILE A 401 3.78 9.17 -8.80
N THR A 402 4.64 9.28 -7.78
CA THR A 402 5.28 8.14 -7.10
C THR A 402 4.78 7.90 -5.67
N ASP A 403 4.41 8.92 -4.91
CA ASP A 403 4.01 8.77 -3.51
C ASP A 403 2.71 7.95 -3.35
N PRO A 404 1.59 8.26 -4.04
CA PRO A 404 0.38 7.45 -3.94
C PRO A 404 0.61 6.02 -4.42
N LEU A 405 1.39 5.82 -5.49
CA LEU A 405 1.74 4.49 -5.99
C LEU A 405 2.46 3.68 -4.91
N THR A 406 3.44 4.28 -4.24
CA THR A 406 4.16 3.65 -3.12
C THR A 406 3.21 3.22 -2.00
N ARG A 407 2.25 4.09 -1.65
CA ARG A 407 1.30 3.87 -0.56
C ARG A 407 0.22 2.84 -0.89
N ILE A 408 -0.07 2.61 -2.17
CA ILE A 408 -1.03 1.60 -2.62
C ILE A 408 -0.36 0.22 -2.69
N VAL A 409 0.83 0.15 -3.29
CA VAL A 409 1.48 -1.14 -3.64
C VAL A 409 2.46 -1.64 -2.58
N GLY A 410 2.91 -0.78 -1.67
CA GLY A 410 3.83 -1.15 -0.58
C GLY A 410 5.27 -1.34 -1.03
N ARG A 411 5.63 -0.77 -2.19
CA ARG A 411 6.98 -0.76 -2.76
C ARG A 411 7.35 0.66 -3.12
N ARG A 412 8.60 1.02 -2.91
CA ARG A 412 9.07 2.37 -3.23
C ARG A 412 9.04 2.60 -4.74
N ALA A 413 8.15 3.47 -5.18
CA ALA A 413 8.11 3.94 -6.56
C ALA A 413 9.30 4.86 -6.84
N GLN A 414 9.92 4.70 -8.00
CA GLN A 414 11.05 5.51 -8.46
C GLN A 414 10.68 6.33 -9.68
N SER A 415 11.22 7.56 -9.75
CA SER A 415 11.07 8.43 -10.91
C SER A 415 12.10 8.11 -11.98
N TYR A 416 11.63 8.00 -13.23
CA TYR A 416 12.44 7.84 -14.42
C TYR A 416 12.16 8.98 -15.40
N THR A 417 13.18 9.44 -16.11
CA THR A 417 13.07 10.50 -17.12
C THR A 417 13.24 9.94 -18.53
N PHE A 418 12.74 10.62 -19.55
CA PHE A 418 13.01 10.28 -20.94
C PHE A 418 14.29 10.95 -21.48
N GLU A 419 14.90 11.84 -20.69
CA GLU A 419 16.13 12.53 -21.07
C GLU A 419 17.33 11.57 -21.07
N SER A 420 18.07 11.54 -22.17
CA SER A 420 19.27 10.74 -22.33
C SER A 420 20.42 11.25 -21.47
N GLY A 421 21.19 10.35 -20.84
CA GLY A 421 22.38 10.70 -20.06
C GLY A 421 22.14 10.83 -18.55
N ASN A 422 20.88 10.73 -18.11
CA ASN A 422 20.51 10.59 -16.72
C ASN A 422 20.68 9.12 -16.26
N THR A 423 20.90 8.90 -14.96
CA THR A 423 21.09 7.55 -14.42
C THR A 423 19.79 6.73 -14.39
N ASN A 424 18.63 7.39 -14.36
CA ASN A 424 17.30 6.78 -14.36
C ASN A 424 16.55 7.10 -15.65
N THR A 425 17.14 6.83 -16.82
CA THR A 425 16.45 7.02 -18.11
C THR A 425 15.55 5.84 -18.42
N ALA A 426 14.28 6.10 -18.72
CA ALA A 426 13.36 5.13 -19.31
C ALA A 426 13.28 5.32 -20.83
N ASN A 427 13.11 4.21 -21.55
CA ASN A 427 12.78 4.23 -22.97
C ASN A 427 11.59 3.30 -23.26
N PHE A 428 11.20 3.18 -24.53
CA PHE A 428 10.11 2.29 -24.93
C PHE A 428 10.28 0.84 -24.43
N SER A 429 11.49 0.28 -24.50
CA SER A 429 11.73 -1.09 -24.03
C SER A 429 11.65 -1.20 -22.50
N THR A 430 12.02 -0.15 -21.76
CA THR A 430 11.76 -0.07 -20.31
C THR A 430 10.27 -0.19 -20.01
N ILE A 431 9.42 0.60 -20.68
CA ILE A 431 7.97 0.57 -20.46
C ILE A 431 7.40 -0.81 -20.82
N GLN A 432 7.71 -1.29 -22.03
CA GLN A 432 7.19 -2.56 -22.52
C GLN A 432 7.61 -3.75 -21.65
N SER A 433 8.88 -3.81 -21.23
CA SER A 433 9.37 -4.91 -20.38
C SER A 433 8.81 -4.83 -18.96
N THR A 434 8.63 -3.63 -18.41
CA THR A 434 8.02 -3.42 -17.09
C THR A 434 6.58 -3.93 -17.06
N LEU A 435 5.76 -3.56 -18.06
CA LEU A 435 4.38 -4.04 -18.17
C LEU A 435 4.31 -5.55 -18.46
N ALA A 436 5.23 -6.08 -19.28
CA ALA A 436 5.27 -7.50 -19.61
C ALA A 436 5.77 -8.40 -18.46
N ALA A 437 6.62 -7.89 -17.57
CA ALA A 437 7.14 -8.64 -16.43
C ALA A 437 6.02 -9.10 -15.47
N GLY A 438 4.95 -8.30 -15.38
CA GLY A 438 3.86 -8.51 -14.43
C GLY A 438 4.27 -8.15 -13.00
N GLY A 439 3.41 -7.43 -12.29
CA GLY A 439 3.65 -7.04 -10.89
C GLY A 439 4.57 -5.83 -10.72
N MET A 440 4.80 -5.06 -11.79
CA MET A 440 5.35 -3.70 -11.76
C MET A 440 4.28 -2.73 -12.29
N PHE A 441 4.26 -1.51 -11.76
CA PHE A 441 3.18 -0.55 -12.02
C PHE A 441 3.74 0.78 -12.50
N ILE A 442 3.08 1.42 -13.48
CA ILE A 442 3.60 2.62 -14.13
C ILE A 442 2.57 3.75 -14.10
N THR A 443 2.95 4.86 -13.49
CA THR A 443 2.28 6.17 -13.59
C THR A 443 3.14 7.12 -14.42
N THR A 444 2.53 8.17 -14.95
CA THR A 444 3.21 9.22 -15.72
C THR A 444 2.52 10.55 -15.46
N GLY A 445 3.22 11.66 -15.67
CA GLY A 445 2.68 13.00 -15.44
C GLY A 445 2.93 13.94 -16.62
N THR A 446 2.12 14.98 -16.70
CA THR A 446 2.31 16.09 -17.64
C THR A 446 2.84 17.30 -16.89
N PRO A 447 3.76 18.06 -17.50
CA PRO A 447 4.40 19.20 -16.84
C PRO A 447 3.42 20.32 -16.50
N ASP A 448 3.85 21.20 -15.60
CA ASP A 448 3.18 22.48 -15.32
C ASP A 448 3.28 23.40 -16.54
N GLU A 449 2.25 23.34 -17.39
CA GLU A 449 2.14 24.15 -18.59
C GLU A 449 0.79 24.89 -18.64
N LYS A 450 0.84 26.18 -19.01
CA LYS A 450 -0.37 27.00 -19.14
C LYS A 450 -1.01 26.86 -20.51
N GLY A 451 -2.34 26.84 -20.53
CA GLY A 451 -3.13 26.92 -21.76
C GLY A 451 -3.43 25.54 -22.33
N ASP A 452 -3.31 25.40 -23.64
CA ASP A 452 -3.61 24.17 -24.36
C ASP A 452 -2.42 23.70 -25.21
N PRO A 453 -1.29 23.32 -24.56
CA PRO A 453 -0.08 22.92 -25.27
C PRO A 453 -0.26 21.63 -26.09
N PHE A 454 -1.30 20.85 -25.80
CA PHE A 454 -1.53 19.53 -26.37
C PHE A 454 -2.82 19.43 -27.22
N GLY A 455 -3.40 20.57 -27.63
CA GLY A 455 -4.58 20.60 -28.50
C GLY A 455 -5.84 19.96 -27.89
N LYS A 456 -5.92 19.98 -26.56
CA LYS A 456 -6.95 19.45 -25.64
C LYS A 456 -7.03 17.94 -25.59
N LEU A 457 -6.09 17.25 -26.23
CA LEU A 457 -5.96 15.80 -26.14
C LEU A 457 -5.44 15.39 -24.76
N ILE A 458 -4.42 16.09 -24.27
CA ILE A 458 -3.76 15.81 -22.99
C ILE A 458 -4.00 16.98 -22.03
N VAL A 459 -4.25 16.66 -20.76
CA VAL A 459 -4.47 17.63 -19.68
C VAL A 459 -3.10 18.01 -19.09
N PRO A 460 -2.74 19.29 -18.99
CA PRO A 460 -1.51 19.75 -18.34
C PRO A 460 -1.61 19.63 -16.80
N THR A 461 -0.45 19.56 -16.12
CA THR A 461 -0.35 19.38 -14.66
C THR A 461 -1.23 18.23 -14.13
N HIS A 462 -1.19 17.09 -14.82
CA HIS A 462 -2.11 15.98 -14.56
C HIS A 462 -1.43 14.62 -14.62
N ALA A 463 -1.85 13.72 -13.73
CA ALA A 463 -1.32 12.37 -13.66
C ALA A 463 -2.14 11.39 -14.50
N TYR A 464 -1.44 10.45 -15.13
CA TYR A 464 -2.00 9.39 -15.96
C TYR A 464 -1.41 8.04 -15.56
N THR A 465 -2.13 6.98 -15.93
CA THR A 465 -1.63 5.60 -15.85
C THR A 465 -1.01 5.21 -17.18
N VAL A 466 0.09 4.47 -17.21
CA VAL A 466 0.55 3.78 -18.44
C VAL A 466 0.01 2.35 -18.43
N THR A 467 -0.88 2.00 -19.35
CA THR A 467 -1.65 0.75 -19.30
C THR A 467 -1.21 -0.29 -20.32
N ASP A 468 -0.54 0.10 -21.41
CA ASP A 468 0.05 -0.85 -22.37
C ASP A 468 1.18 -0.19 -23.18
N ALA A 469 2.08 -1.01 -23.74
CA ALA A 469 3.09 -0.57 -24.70
C ALA A 469 3.39 -1.66 -25.74
N TYR A 470 3.14 -1.36 -27.01
CA TYR A 470 3.17 -2.34 -28.08
C TYR A 470 3.72 -1.78 -29.39
N ILE A 471 4.05 -2.68 -30.33
CA ILE A 471 4.49 -2.31 -31.67
C ILE A 471 3.42 -2.73 -32.67
N GLN A 472 2.96 -1.80 -33.51
CA GLN A 472 2.00 -2.09 -34.58
C GLN A 472 2.47 -1.45 -35.87
N GLY A 473 2.55 -2.24 -36.95
CA GLY A 473 3.03 -1.75 -38.24
C GLY A 473 4.47 -1.19 -38.22
N GLY A 474 5.28 -1.56 -37.21
CA GLY A 474 6.63 -1.02 -37.00
C GLY A 474 6.68 0.27 -36.17
N GLU A 475 5.54 0.84 -35.77
CA GLU A 475 5.45 2.00 -34.89
C GLU A 475 5.37 1.55 -33.43
N GLN A 476 6.16 2.20 -32.56
CA GLN A 476 6.10 2.04 -31.11
C GLN A 476 4.96 2.87 -30.54
N ARG A 477 4.07 2.23 -29.78
CA ARG A 477 2.85 2.84 -29.25
C ARG A 477 2.72 2.60 -27.75
N VAL A 478 2.27 3.64 -27.04
CA VAL A 478 2.04 3.61 -25.59
C VAL A 478 0.59 4.02 -25.34
N VAL A 479 -0.10 3.25 -24.50
CA VAL A 479 -1.46 3.57 -24.08
C VAL A 479 -1.42 4.13 -22.67
N VAL A 480 -2.05 5.27 -22.48
CA VAL A 480 -2.25 5.88 -21.16
C VAL A 480 -3.74 5.93 -20.81
N ARG A 481 -4.06 5.98 -19.52
CA ARG A 481 -5.42 6.25 -19.03
C ARG A 481 -5.48 7.54 -18.21
N ASN A 482 -6.38 8.42 -18.59
CA ASN A 482 -6.79 9.59 -17.82
C ASN A 482 -7.69 9.17 -16.65
N PRO A 483 -7.35 9.48 -15.39
CA PRO A 483 -8.20 9.14 -14.23
C PRO A 483 -9.54 9.88 -14.21
N TRP A 484 -9.77 10.87 -15.08
CA TRP A 484 -11.10 11.49 -15.27
C TRP A 484 -12.13 10.58 -15.95
N GLY A 485 -11.69 9.43 -16.49
CA GLY A 485 -12.58 8.53 -17.25
C GLY A 485 -12.96 9.05 -18.64
N ILE A 486 -12.27 10.08 -19.13
CA ILE A 486 -12.50 10.69 -20.44
C ILE A 486 -11.18 10.88 -21.20
N ASP A 487 -11.21 10.68 -22.51
CA ASP A 487 -9.97 10.57 -23.34
C ASP A 487 -9.26 11.91 -23.52
N ALA A 488 -10.00 13.00 -23.36
CA ALA A 488 -9.53 14.36 -23.58
C ALA A 488 -10.38 15.35 -22.77
N TYR A 489 -10.13 16.66 -22.92
CA TYR A 489 -11.02 17.65 -22.32
C TYR A 489 -12.49 17.40 -22.73
N PRO A 490 -13.47 17.64 -21.84
CA PRO A 490 -14.88 17.47 -22.18
C PRO A 490 -15.26 18.12 -23.52
N GLY A 491 -15.74 17.31 -24.47
CA GLY A 491 -16.13 17.75 -25.82
C GLY A 491 -15.02 17.70 -26.88
N TYR A 492 -13.83 17.20 -26.55
CA TYR A 492 -12.71 16.94 -27.45
C TYR A 492 -12.38 15.44 -27.41
N GLY A 493 -11.99 14.82 -28.54
CA GLY A 493 -11.73 13.36 -28.62
C GLY A 493 -11.96 12.79 -30.03
N GLN A 494 -11.26 11.71 -30.39
CA GLN A 494 -11.35 11.08 -31.72
C GLN A 494 -12.32 9.89 -31.73
N GLY A 495 -13.62 10.13 -31.54
CA GLY A 495 -14.68 9.17 -31.94
C GLY A 495 -14.64 7.76 -31.33
N ASP A 496 -13.86 7.55 -30.28
CA ASP A 496 -13.83 6.38 -29.41
C ASP A 496 -14.84 6.52 -28.25
N PHE A 497 -14.84 5.53 -27.35
CA PHE A 497 -15.86 5.36 -26.32
C PHE A 497 -15.78 6.38 -25.16
N ASN A 498 -14.79 7.29 -25.18
CA ASN A 498 -14.56 8.25 -24.10
C ASN A 498 -14.44 7.53 -22.75
N ASP A 499 -13.46 6.62 -22.67
CA ASP A 499 -13.24 5.66 -21.58
C ASP A 499 -11.96 5.95 -20.76
N GLY A 500 -11.31 7.07 -21.08
CA GLY A 500 -10.08 7.55 -20.49
C GLY A 500 -8.82 7.06 -21.22
N PHE A 501 -8.90 6.13 -22.16
CA PHE A 501 -7.72 5.54 -22.80
C PHE A 501 -7.27 6.32 -24.03
N ILE A 502 -5.97 6.61 -24.08
CA ILE A 502 -5.36 7.38 -25.16
C ILE A 502 -4.18 6.59 -25.72
N ASP A 503 -4.26 6.24 -27.00
CA ASP A 503 -3.22 5.50 -27.70
C ASP A 503 -2.31 6.45 -28.49
N LEU A 504 -1.05 6.53 -28.08
CA LEU A 504 -0.08 7.50 -28.60
C LEU A 504 1.09 6.81 -29.29
N ALA A 505 1.63 7.45 -30.33
CA ALA A 505 2.99 7.14 -30.77
C ALA A 505 3.97 7.46 -29.63
N TYR A 506 5.00 6.63 -29.45
CA TYR A 506 5.98 6.80 -28.37
C TYR A 506 6.68 8.18 -28.42
N SER A 507 6.89 8.74 -29.61
CA SER A 507 7.43 10.10 -29.78
C SER A 507 6.51 11.18 -29.21
N ASP A 508 5.20 11.03 -29.36
CA ASP A 508 4.21 11.96 -28.81
C ASP A 508 4.09 11.77 -27.31
N PHE A 509 4.08 10.52 -26.84
CA PHE A 509 4.10 10.18 -25.41
C PHE A 509 5.26 10.87 -24.67
N THR A 510 6.51 10.66 -25.10
CA THR A 510 7.67 11.29 -24.44
C THR A 510 7.68 12.82 -24.53
N ARG A 511 7.01 13.39 -25.53
CA ARG A 511 6.85 14.84 -25.68
C ARG A 511 5.82 15.40 -24.70
N TYR A 512 4.68 14.73 -24.52
CA TYR A 512 3.58 15.21 -23.67
C TYR A 512 3.80 14.92 -22.18
N PHE A 513 4.43 13.79 -21.87
CA PHE A 513 4.61 13.30 -20.52
C PHE A 513 6.03 13.54 -20.00
N SER A 514 6.53 14.76 -20.12
CA SER A 514 7.94 15.09 -19.83
C SER A 514 8.33 15.00 -18.35
N ASP A 515 7.37 14.94 -17.42
CA ASP A 515 7.63 14.61 -16.00
C ASP A 515 8.16 13.18 -15.81
N GLY A 516 8.07 12.35 -16.86
CA GLY A 516 8.60 11.00 -16.88
C GLY A 516 7.66 9.98 -16.22
N LEU A 517 8.24 8.91 -15.69
CA LEU A 517 7.51 7.76 -15.17
C LEU A 517 7.71 7.60 -13.66
N GLY A 518 6.65 7.23 -12.94
CA GLY A 518 6.74 6.58 -11.64
C GLY A 518 6.64 5.07 -11.83
N ILE A 519 7.64 4.31 -11.38
CA ILE A 519 7.67 2.84 -11.51
C ILE A 519 7.85 2.20 -10.14
N ALA A 520 6.97 1.27 -9.76
CA ALA A 520 6.98 0.56 -8.47
C ALA A 520 6.95 -0.96 -8.59
#